data_AF-A0A124E162-F1
#
_entry.id   AF-A0A124E162-F1
#
_cell.length_a   1.000
_cell.length_b   1.000
_cell.length_c   1.000
_cell.angle_alpha   90.00
_cell.angle_beta   90.00
_cell.angle_gamma   90.00
#
_symmetry.space_group_name_H-M   'P 1'
#
loop_
_entity.id
_entity.type
_entity.pdbx_description
1 polymer ?
#
loop_
_entity_poly.entity_id
_entity_poly.type
_entity_poly.pdbx_seq_one_letter_code
_entity_poly.pdbx_strand_id
1 'polypeptide(L)'
;MADTFTHYAQLTDVVADGTRRVHVSLGEVGGLDLVHLGVTNTGDHTDVVLTLDEVRNLVKVLQGIDPEHRPSSRGYYLYRVEIVKYPEGAWIFEDVDGEEYSWINEDWQPEGWDPDEEWVARYGSKFFWPSTKREYRSKSSARERAKLIEFFGATAVVVRSSLITWPEPA
;
A
#
# COMPACT_ATOMS: atom_id res chain seq x y z
N MET A 1 28.45 36.62 -5.20
CA MET A 1 29.04 35.29 -5.34
C MET A 1 27.91 34.39 -5.79
N ALA A 2 28.07 33.64 -6.87
CA ALA A 2 27.07 32.63 -7.21
C ALA A 2 27.14 31.56 -6.13
N ASP A 3 26.00 31.21 -5.51
CA ASP A 3 25.98 30.14 -4.52
C ASP A 3 26.30 28.82 -5.24
N THR A 4 27.45 28.24 -4.90
CA THR A 4 27.96 27.02 -5.52
C THR A 4 27.28 25.81 -4.89
N PHE A 5 26.73 24.92 -5.72
CA PHE A 5 26.17 23.66 -5.26
C PHE A 5 27.26 22.79 -4.63
N THR A 6 27.05 22.42 -3.37
CA THR A 6 27.98 21.55 -2.63
C THR A 6 27.40 20.16 -2.53
N HIS A 7 27.97 19.20 -3.24
CA HIS A 7 27.59 17.80 -3.15
C HIS A 7 28.10 17.19 -1.84
N TYR A 8 27.22 16.54 -1.07
CA TYR A 8 27.62 15.81 0.15
C TYR A 8 27.34 14.31 0.09
N ALA A 9 26.50 13.84 -0.85
CA ALA A 9 26.31 12.42 -1.10
C ALA A 9 26.09 12.14 -2.58
N GLN A 10 26.85 11.20 -3.14
CA GLN A 10 26.63 10.68 -4.48
C GLN A 10 25.95 9.31 -4.37
N LEU A 11 24.81 9.14 -5.04
CA LEU A 11 24.10 7.88 -5.10
C LEU A 11 24.63 7.03 -6.25
N THR A 12 24.36 5.72 -6.20
CA THR A 12 24.68 4.80 -7.29
C THR A 12 23.98 5.25 -8.58
N ASP A 13 24.72 5.26 -9.68
CA ASP A 13 24.18 5.63 -10.98
C ASP A 13 23.04 4.67 -11.39
N VAL A 14 21.91 5.25 -11.81
CA VAL A 14 20.71 4.50 -12.21
C VAL A 14 20.90 3.81 -13.55
N VAL A 15 21.71 4.41 -14.43
CA VAL A 15 22.17 3.84 -15.70
C VAL A 15 23.64 4.19 -15.85
N ALA A 16 24.47 3.22 -16.20
CA ALA A 16 25.89 3.42 -16.52
C ALA A 16 26.35 2.34 -17.52
N ASP A 17 26.05 2.53 -18.80
CA ASP A 17 26.35 1.55 -19.87
C ASP A 17 27.47 2.01 -20.84
N GLY A 18 28.26 2.99 -20.43
CA GLY A 18 29.39 3.56 -21.20
C GLY A 18 28.97 4.60 -22.24
N THR A 19 27.70 4.60 -22.67
CA THR A 19 27.15 5.63 -23.59
C THR A 19 26.17 6.56 -22.88
N ARG A 20 25.49 6.04 -21.86
CA ARG A 20 24.51 6.76 -21.05
C ARG A 20 24.87 6.67 -19.58
N ARG A 21 24.71 7.80 -18.91
CA ARG A 21 24.84 7.92 -17.46
C ARG A 21 23.61 8.64 -16.91
N VAL A 22 22.99 8.08 -15.88
CA VAL A 22 21.99 8.79 -15.07
C VAL A 22 22.49 8.77 -13.64
N HIS A 23 22.97 9.90 -13.15
CA HIS A 23 23.49 10.02 -11.78
C HIS A 23 22.55 10.85 -10.93
N VAL A 24 22.47 10.49 -9.66
CA VAL A 24 21.73 11.25 -8.65
C VAL A 24 22.70 11.62 -7.54
N SER A 25 22.66 12.86 -7.10
CA SER A 25 23.43 13.31 -5.93
C SER A 25 22.60 14.24 -5.05
N LEU A 26 22.93 14.24 -3.77
CA LEU A 26 22.39 15.18 -2.79
C LEU A 26 23.41 16.27 -2.55
N GLY A 27 22.92 17.49 -2.41
CA GLY A 27 23.76 18.64 -2.09
C GLY A 27 22.95 19.80 -1.56
N GLU A 28 23.64 20.90 -1.35
CA GLU A 28 23.07 22.11 -0.75
C GLU A 28 23.43 23.36 -1.58
N VAL A 29 22.49 24.30 -1.67
CA VAL A 29 22.75 25.70 -2.06
C VAL A 29 22.12 26.61 -1.01
N GLY A 30 22.92 27.46 -0.35
CA GLY A 30 22.41 28.50 0.54
C GLY A 30 21.51 28.00 1.67
N GLY A 31 21.80 26.83 2.26
CA GLY A 31 21.01 26.22 3.33
C GLY A 31 19.84 25.33 2.87
N LEU A 32 19.62 25.19 1.56
CA LEU A 32 18.54 24.37 1.01
C LEU A 32 19.08 23.03 0.50
N ASP A 33 18.52 21.94 1.02
CA ASP A 33 18.77 20.59 0.53
C ASP A 33 18.12 20.35 -0.84
N LEU A 34 18.93 19.93 -1.80
CA LEU A 34 18.51 19.68 -3.17
C LEU A 34 19.00 18.30 -3.65
N VAL A 35 18.26 17.78 -4.62
CA VAL A 35 18.61 16.58 -5.38
C VAL A 35 19.00 17.01 -6.78
N HIS A 36 20.22 16.65 -7.18
CA HIS A 36 20.73 16.87 -8.51
C HIS A 36 20.64 15.58 -9.32
N LEU A 37 19.89 15.62 -10.41
CA LEU A 37 19.79 14.55 -11.41
C LEU A 37 20.55 14.99 -12.65
N GLY A 38 21.63 14.29 -12.97
CA GLY A 38 22.33 14.48 -14.23
C GLY A 38 22.09 13.32 -15.17
N VAL A 39 21.80 13.65 -16.42
CA VAL A 39 21.72 12.70 -17.53
C VAL A 39 22.82 13.05 -18.52
N THR A 40 23.67 12.07 -18.83
CA THR A 40 24.69 12.18 -19.87
C THR A 40 24.38 11.15 -20.94
N ASN A 41 24.40 11.56 -22.20
CA ASN A 41 24.29 10.66 -23.34
C ASN A 41 25.24 11.14 -24.44
N THR A 42 26.27 10.33 -24.73
CA THR A 42 27.16 10.46 -25.89
C THR A 42 27.44 11.91 -26.36
N GLY A 43 28.00 12.74 -25.48
CA GLY A 43 28.37 14.13 -25.79
C GLY A 43 27.38 15.20 -25.34
N ASP A 44 26.12 14.82 -25.08
CA ASP A 44 25.10 15.70 -24.51
C ASP A 44 24.95 15.47 -23.01
N HIS A 45 24.73 16.57 -22.29
CA HIS A 45 24.50 16.58 -20.85
C HIS A 45 23.30 17.45 -20.53
N THR A 46 22.42 16.95 -19.67
CA THR A 46 21.26 17.67 -19.18
C THR A 46 21.15 17.44 -17.68
N ASP A 47 21.02 18.54 -16.95
CA ASP A 47 20.87 18.53 -15.51
C ASP A 47 19.50 19.06 -15.10
N VAL A 48 18.96 18.45 -14.06
CA VAL A 48 17.77 18.93 -13.35
C VAL A 48 18.08 18.96 -11.87
N VAL A 49 17.82 20.10 -11.25
CA VAL A 49 17.92 20.27 -9.80
C VAL A 49 16.51 20.37 -9.24
N LEU A 50 16.22 19.57 -8.23
CA LEU A 50 14.92 19.49 -7.58
C LEU A 50 15.10 19.70 -6.08
N THR A 51 14.16 20.38 -5.47
CA THR A 51 14.01 20.34 -4.01
C THR A 51 13.56 18.96 -3.55
N LEU A 52 13.78 18.64 -2.27
CA LEU A 52 13.30 17.38 -1.69
C LEU A 52 11.78 17.20 -1.84
N ASP A 53 11.00 18.28 -1.75
CA ASP A 53 9.54 18.21 -1.90
C ASP A 53 9.11 17.96 -3.35
N GLU A 54 9.81 18.54 -4.33
CA GLU A 54 9.59 18.23 -5.75
C GLU A 54 9.95 16.77 -6.06
N VAL A 55 11.04 16.24 -5.49
CA VAL A 55 11.38 14.81 -5.64
C VAL A 55 10.30 13.93 -5.04
N ARG A 56 9.79 14.26 -3.85
CA ARG A 56 8.66 13.52 -3.24
C ARG A 56 7.44 13.52 -4.14
N ASN A 57 7.13 14.64 -4.77
CA ASN A 57 6.00 14.75 -5.69
C ASN A 57 6.25 13.98 -6.99
N LEU A 58 7.46 14.04 -7.55
CA LEU A 58 7.85 13.25 -8.72
C LEU A 58 7.71 11.75 -8.45
N VAL A 59 8.19 11.26 -7.31
CA VAL A 59 8.05 9.85 -6.92
C VAL A 59 6.58 9.44 -6.85
N LYS A 60 5.69 10.28 -6.29
CA LYS A 60 4.25 10.01 -6.27
C LYS A 60 3.65 9.91 -7.67
N VAL A 61 4.06 10.81 -8.58
CA VAL A 61 3.61 10.79 -9.99
C VAL A 61 4.10 9.52 -10.69
N LEU A 62 5.38 9.18 -10.54
CA LEU A 62 5.97 7.97 -11.12
C LEU A 62 5.28 6.70 -10.60
N GLN A 63 4.94 6.63 -9.31
CA GLN A 63 4.15 5.54 -8.73
C GLN A 63 2.71 5.48 -9.27
N GLY A 64 2.15 6.61 -9.71
CA GLY A 64 0.86 6.66 -10.38
C GLY A 64 0.92 6.16 -11.82
N ILE A 65 2.05 6.37 -12.51
CA ILE A 65 2.28 5.97 -13.90
C ILE A 65 2.66 4.49 -14.00
N ASP A 66 3.51 4.00 -13.08
CA ASP A 66 3.87 2.60 -12.94
C ASP A 66 3.53 2.09 -11.53
N PRO A 67 2.27 1.66 -11.31
CA PRO A 67 1.83 1.15 -10.02
C PRO A 67 2.47 -0.19 -9.63
N GLU A 68 3.20 -0.85 -10.56
CA GLU A 68 3.96 -2.07 -10.30
C GLU A 68 5.41 -1.80 -9.87
N HIS A 69 5.89 -0.56 -10.01
CA HIS A 69 7.23 -0.14 -9.58
C HIS A 69 7.41 -0.31 -8.06
N ARG A 70 8.02 -1.43 -7.66
CA ARG A 70 8.37 -1.73 -6.27
C ARG A 70 9.62 -0.94 -5.85
N PRO A 71 9.62 -0.31 -4.65
CA PRO A 71 10.88 0.09 -4.02
C PRO A 71 11.76 -1.16 -3.81
N SER A 72 13.09 -0.95 -3.82
CA SER A 72 14.16 -1.95 -3.95
C SER A 72 13.93 -3.36 -3.34
N SER A 73 14.57 -4.34 -3.99
CA SER A 73 14.44 -5.81 -3.91
C SER A 73 14.39 -6.52 -2.54
N ARG A 74 14.46 -5.81 -1.41
CA ARG A 74 14.38 -6.40 -0.06
C ARG A 74 13.12 -6.03 0.73
N GLY A 75 12.29 -5.14 0.21
CA GLY A 75 11.04 -4.74 0.85
C GLY A 75 9.80 -5.38 0.23
N TYR A 76 8.76 -5.65 1.02
CA TYR A 76 7.42 -5.92 0.50
C TYR A 76 6.34 -5.26 1.34
N TYR A 77 5.19 -5.00 0.71
CA TYR A 77 3.98 -4.59 1.42
C TYR A 77 3.12 -5.83 1.72
N LEU A 78 2.48 -5.82 2.88
CA LEU A 78 1.34 -6.68 3.15
C LEU A 78 0.05 -5.89 2.98
N TYR A 79 -0.98 -6.60 2.57
CA TYR A 79 -2.32 -6.08 2.40
C TYR A 79 -3.27 -6.87 3.30
N ARG A 80 -4.20 -6.20 3.96
CA ARG A 80 -5.30 -6.83 4.68
C ARG A 80 -6.63 -6.24 4.22
N VAL A 81 -7.71 -6.97 4.47
CA VAL A 81 -9.06 -6.49 4.19
C VAL A 81 -9.73 -6.14 5.50
N GLU A 82 -10.38 -4.99 5.56
CA GLU A 82 -11.18 -4.57 6.70
C GLU A 82 -12.62 -4.36 6.25
N ILE A 83 -13.58 -4.83 7.06
CA ILE A 83 -14.99 -4.49 6.88
C ILE A 83 -15.23 -3.18 7.63
N VAL A 84 -15.58 -2.14 6.89
CA VAL A 84 -15.82 -0.80 7.46
C VAL A 84 -17.29 -0.51 7.67
N LYS A 85 -18.17 -1.30 7.04
CA LYS A 85 -19.61 -1.22 7.23
C LYS A 85 -20.23 -2.59 6.97
N TYR A 86 -21.00 -3.06 7.94
CA TYR A 86 -21.84 -4.25 7.78
C TYR A 86 -23.22 -3.85 7.22
N PRO A 87 -23.90 -4.74 6.48
CA PRO A 87 -25.28 -4.52 6.09
C PRO A 87 -26.19 -4.46 7.33
N GLU A 88 -27.38 -3.89 7.15
CA GLU A 88 -28.37 -3.78 8.22
C GLU A 88 -28.70 -5.15 8.83
N GLY A 89 -28.75 -5.21 10.16
CA GLY A 89 -29.02 -6.43 10.92
C GLY A 89 -27.86 -7.41 11.06
N ALA A 90 -26.73 -7.22 10.36
CA ALA A 90 -25.56 -8.10 10.48
C ALA A 90 -24.68 -7.81 11.70
N TRP A 91 -24.87 -6.65 12.33
CA TRP A 91 -24.20 -6.25 13.55
C TRP A 91 -25.26 -5.88 14.59
N ILE A 92 -25.17 -6.47 15.78
CA ILE A 92 -26.04 -6.19 16.91
C ILE A 92 -25.36 -5.15 17.79
N PHE A 93 -26.13 -4.17 18.25
CA PHE A 93 -25.74 -3.18 19.23
C PHE A 93 -26.72 -3.32 20.41
N GLU A 94 -26.19 -3.56 21.60
CA GLU A 94 -26.98 -3.66 22.84
C GLU A 94 -26.37 -2.75 23.90
N ASP A 95 -27.21 -1.96 24.57
CA ASP A 95 -26.81 -1.19 25.73
C ASP A 95 -27.11 -2.01 26.99
N VAL A 96 -26.06 -2.33 27.75
CA VAL A 96 -26.16 -3.04 29.03
C VAL A 96 -25.59 -2.14 30.11
N ASP A 97 -26.45 -1.67 31.01
CA ASP A 97 -26.12 -0.79 32.13
C ASP A 97 -25.39 0.52 31.73
N GLY A 98 -25.69 1.06 30.55
CA GLY A 98 -25.09 2.31 30.03
C GLY A 98 -23.78 2.10 29.27
N GLU A 99 -23.39 0.85 29.02
CA GLU A 99 -22.29 0.49 28.14
C GLU A 99 -22.80 -0.16 26.85
N GLU A 100 -22.37 0.37 25.70
CA GLU A 100 -22.73 -0.20 24.39
C GLU A 100 -21.80 -1.36 24.04
N TYR A 101 -22.39 -2.54 23.93
CA TYR A 101 -21.76 -3.75 23.42
C TYR A 101 -22.17 -3.97 21.96
N SER A 102 -21.25 -4.52 21.17
CA SER A 102 -21.58 -4.87 19.80
C SER A 102 -20.89 -6.15 19.33
N TRP A 103 -21.61 -6.95 18.55
CA TRP A 103 -21.12 -8.22 18.02
C TRP A 103 -21.83 -8.59 16.72
N ILE A 104 -21.31 -9.60 16.03
CA ILE A 104 -21.88 -10.10 14.78
C ILE A 104 -23.18 -10.85 15.07
N ASN A 105 -24.22 -10.57 14.29
CA ASN A 105 -25.46 -11.34 14.34
C ASN A 105 -25.27 -12.72 13.68
N GLU A 106 -25.30 -13.79 14.47
CA GLU A 106 -25.13 -15.17 13.99
C GLU A 106 -26.35 -15.71 13.22
N ASP A 107 -27.52 -15.09 13.39
CA ASP A 107 -28.75 -15.42 12.68
C ASP A 107 -28.90 -14.67 11.35
N TRP A 108 -28.08 -13.65 11.13
CA TRP A 108 -28.09 -12.89 9.90
C TRP A 108 -27.46 -13.67 8.75
N GLN A 109 -28.04 -13.54 7.55
CA GLN A 109 -27.53 -14.11 6.32
C GLN A 109 -27.76 -13.16 5.15
N PRO A 110 -26.92 -13.22 4.09
CA PRO A 110 -27.14 -12.41 2.91
C PRO A 110 -28.42 -12.85 2.18
N GLU A 111 -29.02 -11.92 1.44
CA GLU A 111 -30.21 -12.21 0.63
C GLU A 111 -29.91 -13.31 -0.39
N GLY A 112 -30.82 -14.28 -0.51
CA GLY A 112 -30.66 -15.43 -1.41
C GLY A 112 -29.66 -16.49 -0.93
N TRP A 113 -29.10 -16.36 0.29
CA TRP A 113 -28.31 -17.42 0.90
C TRP A 113 -29.18 -18.61 1.30
N ASP A 114 -28.86 -19.79 0.78
CA ASP A 114 -29.58 -21.04 1.03
C ASP A 114 -28.57 -22.13 1.40
N PRO A 115 -28.16 -22.21 2.69
CA PRO A 115 -27.18 -23.19 3.13
C PRO A 115 -27.83 -24.59 3.13
N ASP A 116 -27.11 -25.58 2.61
CA ASP A 116 -27.60 -26.96 2.64
C ASP A 116 -27.59 -27.58 4.05
N GLU A 117 -28.26 -28.72 4.20
CA GLU A 117 -28.34 -29.43 5.49
C GLU A 117 -26.95 -29.83 6.03
N GLU A 118 -25.99 -30.14 5.15
CA GLU A 118 -24.62 -30.50 5.53
C GLU A 118 -23.90 -29.29 6.16
N TRP A 119 -24.07 -28.11 5.57
CA TRP A 119 -23.50 -26.86 6.04
C TRP A 119 -24.01 -26.54 7.44
N VAL A 120 -25.33 -26.56 7.62
CA VAL A 120 -25.97 -26.25 8.91
C VAL A 120 -25.54 -27.27 9.97
N ALA A 121 -25.54 -28.57 9.64
CA ALA A 121 -25.12 -29.63 10.56
C ALA A 121 -23.63 -29.51 10.95
N ARG A 122 -22.77 -29.06 10.04
CA ARG A 122 -21.32 -28.93 10.29
C ARG A 122 -20.97 -27.70 11.10
N TYR A 123 -21.61 -26.56 10.83
CA TYR A 123 -21.15 -25.28 11.35
C TYR A 123 -22.09 -24.60 12.34
N GLY A 124 -23.34 -25.06 12.48
CA GLY A 124 -24.29 -24.57 13.48
C GLY A 124 -24.79 -23.13 13.29
N SER A 125 -24.17 -22.33 12.41
CA SER A 125 -24.63 -21.01 12.01
C SER A 125 -25.01 -21.01 10.53
N LYS A 126 -25.97 -20.14 10.19
CA LYS A 126 -26.49 -20.00 8.84
C LYS A 126 -25.42 -19.42 7.91
N PHE A 127 -24.62 -18.47 8.37
CA PHE A 127 -23.62 -17.79 7.53
C PHE A 127 -22.40 -17.34 8.33
N PHE A 128 -21.22 -17.42 7.70
CA PHE A 128 -20.00 -16.85 8.25
C PHE A 128 -19.42 -15.84 7.28
N TRP A 129 -19.10 -14.66 7.82
CA TRP A 129 -18.35 -13.67 7.07
C TRP A 129 -16.99 -14.23 6.63
N PRO A 130 -16.56 -13.98 5.38
CA PRO A 130 -15.21 -14.30 4.95
C PRO A 130 -14.17 -13.68 5.90
N SER A 131 -13.22 -14.49 6.38
CA SER A 131 -12.22 -14.03 7.35
C SER A 131 -11.36 -12.88 6.81
N THR A 132 -11.23 -11.84 7.64
CA THR A 132 -10.37 -10.67 7.43
C THR A 132 -9.01 -10.77 8.14
N LYS A 133 -8.77 -11.83 8.92
CA LYS A 133 -7.52 -12.03 9.68
C LYS A 133 -6.31 -12.33 8.80
N ARG A 134 -6.51 -12.60 7.51
CA ARG A 134 -5.45 -13.01 6.58
C ARG A 134 -4.76 -11.79 5.97
N GLU A 135 -3.44 -11.88 5.91
CA GLU A 135 -2.58 -10.96 5.19
C GLU A 135 -2.22 -11.50 3.81
N TYR A 136 -2.11 -10.61 2.84
CA TYR A 136 -1.85 -10.92 1.43
C TYR A 136 -0.58 -10.21 0.97
N ARG A 137 0.25 -10.91 0.20
CA ARG A 137 1.45 -10.31 -0.43
C ARG A 137 1.14 -9.49 -1.69
N SER A 138 -0.08 -9.60 -2.22
CA SER A 138 -0.54 -8.89 -3.41
C SER A 138 -1.83 -8.13 -3.11
N LYS A 139 -1.93 -6.93 -3.68
CA LYS A 139 -3.13 -6.09 -3.60
C LYS A 139 -4.31 -6.73 -4.33
N SER A 140 -4.06 -7.44 -5.44
CA SER A 140 -5.09 -8.11 -6.23
C SER A 140 -5.77 -9.24 -5.44
N SER A 141 -5.02 -10.09 -4.74
CA SER A 141 -5.59 -11.16 -3.92
C SER A 141 -6.37 -10.61 -2.71
N ALA A 142 -5.90 -9.52 -2.10
CA ALA A 142 -6.69 -8.83 -1.08
C ALA A 142 -8.00 -8.25 -1.66
N ARG A 143 -7.97 -7.72 -2.88
CA ARG A 143 -9.18 -7.23 -3.58
C ARG A 143 -10.18 -8.34 -3.91
N GLU A 144 -9.74 -9.54 -4.26
CA GLU A 144 -10.65 -10.68 -4.46
C GLU A 144 -11.40 -11.02 -3.18
N ARG A 145 -10.71 -10.98 -2.03
CA ARG A 145 -11.37 -11.14 -0.72
C ARG A 145 -12.33 -10.01 -0.42
N ALA A 146 -11.96 -8.75 -0.70
CA ALA A 146 -12.84 -7.61 -0.51
C ALA A 146 -14.10 -7.73 -1.38
N LYS A 147 -13.97 -8.09 -2.66
CA LYS A 147 -15.09 -8.33 -3.57
C LYS A 147 -16.04 -9.41 -3.07
N LEU A 148 -15.52 -10.49 -2.48
CA LEU A 148 -16.36 -11.54 -1.90
C LEU A 148 -17.16 -11.01 -0.69
N ILE A 149 -16.56 -10.17 0.14
CA ILE A 149 -17.25 -9.53 1.27
C ILE A 149 -18.31 -8.54 0.77
N GLU A 150 -17.98 -7.74 -0.24
CA GLU A 150 -18.90 -6.79 -0.88
C GLU A 150 -20.07 -7.50 -1.58
N PHE A 151 -19.81 -8.66 -2.17
CA PHE A 151 -20.85 -9.52 -2.75
C PHE A 151 -21.90 -9.93 -1.70
N PHE A 152 -21.50 -10.13 -0.43
CA PHE A 152 -22.41 -10.39 0.67
C PHE A 152 -23.03 -9.13 1.30
N GLY A 153 -22.86 -7.96 0.68
CA GLY A 153 -23.56 -6.72 1.07
C GLY A 153 -22.83 -5.84 2.08
N ALA A 154 -21.63 -6.21 2.52
CA ALA A 154 -20.80 -5.35 3.35
C ALA A 154 -19.98 -4.35 2.52
N THR A 155 -19.39 -3.35 3.18
CA THR A 155 -18.38 -2.48 2.56
C THR A 155 -17.01 -2.85 3.12
N ALA A 156 -16.07 -3.17 2.21
CA ALA A 156 -14.72 -3.56 2.58
C ALA A 156 -13.68 -2.62 1.98
N VAL A 157 -12.56 -2.47 2.68
CA VAL A 157 -11.40 -1.72 2.18
C VAL A 157 -10.15 -2.58 2.24
N VAL A 158 -9.25 -2.38 1.27
CA VAL A 158 -7.92 -3.00 1.28
C VAL A 158 -6.94 -2.02 1.90
N VAL A 159 -6.43 -2.37 3.07
CA VAL A 159 -5.41 -1.60 3.81
C VAL A 159 -4.03 -2.13 3.44
N ARG A 160 -3.06 -1.23 3.33
CA ARG A 160 -1.66 -1.56 3.03
C ARG A 160 -0.80 -1.29 4.29
N SER A 161 0.10 -2.20 4.62
CA SER A 161 1.10 -2.00 5.67
C SER A 161 2.08 -0.87 5.31
N SER A 162 2.91 -0.47 6.27
CA SER A 162 4.20 0.15 5.96
C SER A 162 5.07 -0.81 5.13
N LEU A 163 6.11 -0.29 4.47
CA LEU A 163 7.07 -1.14 3.76
C LEU A 163 7.76 -2.06 4.78
N ILE A 164 7.59 -3.37 4.64
CA ILE A 164 8.26 -4.36 5.49
C ILE A 164 9.64 -4.59 4.91
N THR A 165 10.66 -4.35 5.72
CA THR A 165 12.07 -4.57 5.39
C THR A 165 12.68 -5.52 6.40
N TRP A 166 13.55 -6.42 5.94
CA TRP A 166 14.31 -7.30 6.81
C TRP A 166 15.75 -6.78 6.97
N PRO A 167 16.32 -6.80 8.19
CA PRO A 167 17.72 -6.45 8.40
C PRO A 167 18.63 -7.48 7.72
N GLU A 168 19.86 -7.07 7.38
CA GLU A 168 20.87 -8.02 6.90
C GLU A 168 21.26 -9.01 8.01
N PRO A 169 21.57 -10.27 7.65
CA PRO A 169 22.21 -11.18 8.60
C PRO A 169 23.55 -10.58 9.06
N ALA A 170 23.80 -10.66 10.36
CA ALA A 170 25.03 -10.19 11.01
C ALA A 170 26.26 -11.02 10.63
#